data_AF-A0A4P8GTF4-F1
#
_entry.id   AF-A0A4P8GTF4-F1
#
_cell.length_a   1.000
_cell.length_b   1.000
_cell.length_c   1.000
_cell.angle_alpha   90.00
_cell.angle_beta   90.00
_cell.angle_gamma   90.00
#
_symmetry.space_group_name_H-M   'P 1'
#
loop_
_entity.id
_entity.type
_entity.pdbx_description
1 polymer ?
#
loop_
_entity_poly.entity_id
_entity_poly.type
_entity_poly.pdbx_seq_one_letter_code
_entity_poly.pdbx_strand_id
1 'polypeptide(L)'
;MENGVTDRLWDKDVQEYIAACRHEKLSDITLGYSAGEDGHSFLTASALYVTLKGRAVPIGYRWADSKSGRTAEVYVGKARTAAPQELEGLFRLALRAGLWRERRHVAFALSAVSDVHLKADGVRSRLHFEHLKALYGYDAVSLALLQSSRVDGIDAPERRARAAQAHELTLQTLNDLAYLYGARSANDSR
;
A
#
# COMPACT_ATOMS: atom_id res chain seq x y z
N MET A 1 -30.51 -12.49 0.06
CA MET A 1 -30.32 -11.15 0.65
C MET A 1 -29.07 -11.16 1.54
N GLU A 2 -27.86 -11.19 0.95
CA GLU A 2 -26.60 -11.36 1.71
C GLU A 2 -25.50 -10.32 1.37
N ASN A 3 -25.80 -9.27 0.60
CA ASN A 3 -24.78 -8.28 0.20
C ASN A 3 -24.55 -7.17 1.23
N GLY A 4 -25.41 -7.04 2.25
CA GLY A 4 -25.38 -5.89 3.15
C GLY A 4 -24.24 -5.89 4.18
N VAL A 5 -23.73 -7.06 4.58
CA VAL A 5 -22.63 -7.14 5.57
C VAL A 5 -21.28 -6.98 4.88
N THR A 6 -21.12 -7.60 3.70
CA THR A 6 -19.92 -7.48 2.89
C THR A 6 -19.74 -6.05 2.38
N ASP A 7 -20.79 -5.35 1.91
CA ASP A 7 -20.69 -3.94 1.51
C ASP A 7 -20.35 -3.02 2.68
N ARG A 8 -20.92 -3.24 3.87
CA ARG A 8 -20.58 -2.44 5.07
C ARG A 8 -19.14 -2.64 5.55
N LEU A 9 -18.61 -3.85 5.43
CA LEU A 9 -17.21 -4.13 5.75
C LEU A 9 -16.25 -3.52 4.71
N TRP A 10 -16.66 -3.51 3.44
CA TRP A 10 -15.94 -2.81 2.37
C TRP A 10 -15.86 -1.31 2.63
N ASP A 11 -16.99 -0.70 2.99
CA ASP A 11 -17.04 0.71 3.38
C ASP A 11 -16.11 0.94 4.58
N LYS A 12 -16.13 0.07 5.58
CA LYS A 12 -15.26 0.21 6.75
C LYS A 12 -13.77 0.19 6.39
N ASP A 13 -13.29 -0.82 5.66
CA ASP A 13 -11.87 -0.97 5.33
C ASP A 13 -11.38 0.19 4.45
N VAL A 14 -12.22 0.63 3.49
CA VAL A 14 -11.93 1.81 2.66
C VAL A 14 -11.89 3.08 3.51
N GLN A 15 -12.84 3.27 4.44
CA GLN A 15 -12.82 4.43 5.34
C GLN A 15 -11.60 4.41 6.28
N GLU A 16 -11.18 3.24 6.77
CA GLU A 16 -9.95 3.11 7.57
C GLU A 16 -8.71 3.45 6.75
N TYR A 17 -8.64 3.03 5.48
CA TYR A 17 -7.56 3.41 4.57
C TYR A 17 -7.54 4.93 4.28
N ILE A 18 -8.71 5.52 4.01
CA ILE A 18 -8.87 6.97 3.83
C ILE A 18 -8.42 7.72 5.10
N ALA A 19 -8.79 7.23 6.28
CA ALA A 19 -8.39 7.82 7.55
C ALA A 19 -6.87 7.76 7.75
N ALA A 20 -6.23 6.64 7.40
CA ALA A 20 -4.77 6.51 7.46
C ALA A 20 -4.05 7.50 6.50
N CYS A 21 -4.63 7.75 5.32
CA CYS A 21 -4.07 8.70 4.35
C CYS A 21 -4.12 10.17 4.81
N ARG A 22 -5.06 10.53 5.69
CA ARG A 22 -5.23 11.91 6.23
C ARG A 22 -4.18 12.32 7.27
N HIS A 23 -3.17 11.48 7.51
CA HIS A 23 -2.20 11.73 8.56
C HIS A 23 -1.36 13.00 8.30
N GLU A 24 -1.39 13.96 9.22
CA GLU A 24 -0.79 15.30 9.08
C GLU A 24 0.72 15.34 8.83
N LYS A 25 1.44 14.26 9.14
CA LYS A 25 2.90 14.16 8.93
C LYS A 25 3.29 13.60 7.56
N LEU A 26 2.32 13.13 6.78
CA LEU A 26 2.54 12.53 5.47
C LEU A 26 2.03 13.46 4.38
N SER A 27 2.79 13.56 3.30
CA SER A 27 2.38 14.20 2.05
C SER A 27 2.81 13.33 0.88
N ASP A 28 2.20 13.50 -0.30
CA ASP A 28 2.54 12.72 -1.50
C ASP A 28 2.57 11.20 -1.27
N ILE A 29 1.54 10.70 -0.60
CA ILE A 29 1.40 9.26 -0.37
C ILE A 29 1.27 8.58 -1.73
N THR A 30 2.17 7.64 -2.00
CA THR A 30 2.21 6.84 -3.23
C THR A 30 2.37 5.38 -2.88
N LEU A 31 1.49 4.56 -3.42
CA LEU A 31 1.56 3.11 -3.40
C LEU A 31 2.16 2.58 -4.69
N GLY A 32 2.91 1.49 -4.57
CA GLY A 32 3.50 0.79 -5.70
C GLY A 32 3.64 -0.69 -5.42
N TYR A 33 4.09 -1.45 -6.42
CA TYR A 33 4.47 -2.85 -6.23
C TYR A 33 5.97 -3.04 -6.41
N SER A 34 6.58 -3.87 -5.56
CA SER A 34 7.89 -4.43 -5.82
C SER A 34 7.74 -5.86 -6.34
N ALA A 35 8.31 -6.13 -7.51
CA ALA A 35 8.32 -7.47 -8.10
C ALA A 35 9.23 -8.39 -7.26
N GLY A 36 8.70 -9.52 -6.80
CA GLY A 36 9.46 -10.62 -6.24
C GLY A 36 10.04 -11.53 -7.32
N GLU A 37 11.12 -12.22 -7.00
CA GLU A 37 11.76 -13.19 -7.91
C GLU A 37 10.80 -14.34 -8.28
N ASP A 38 9.88 -14.69 -7.39
CA ASP A 38 8.86 -15.73 -7.59
C ASP A 38 7.64 -15.27 -8.42
N GLY A 39 7.68 -14.07 -9.00
CA GLY A 39 6.55 -13.47 -9.72
C GLY A 39 5.46 -12.88 -8.82
N HIS A 40 5.61 -12.96 -7.49
CA HIS A 40 4.73 -12.31 -6.54
C HIS A 40 4.99 -10.81 -6.45
N SER A 41 3.94 -9.99 -6.56
CA SER A 41 3.99 -8.54 -6.37
C SER A 41 3.70 -8.17 -4.91
N PHE A 42 4.60 -7.42 -4.27
CA PHE A 42 4.42 -6.96 -2.90
C PHE A 42 4.06 -5.48 -2.87
N LEU A 43 3.02 -5.12 -2.12
CA LEU A 43 2.64 -3.73 -1.97
C LEU A 43 3.75 -2.96 -1.24
N THR A 44 3.95 -1.72 -1.64
CA THR A 44 4.87 -0.77 -1.03
C THR A 44 4.14 0.55 -0.84
N ALA A 45 4.46 1.27 0.23
CA ALA A 45 3.95 2.60 0.49
C ALA A 45 5.10 3.58 0.69
N SER A 46 4.98 4.74 0.09
CA SER A 46 5.95 5.83 0.23
C SER A 46 5.23 7.14 0.42
N ALA A 47 5.88 8.08 1.11
CA ALA A 47 5.37 9.42 1.34
C ALA A 47 6.55 10.37 1.53
N LEU A 48 6.28 11.67 1.54
CA LEU A 48 7.21 12.70 1.96
C LEU A 48 6.91 13.15 3.38
N TYR A 49 7.94 13.09 4.22
CA TYR A 49 8.00 13.73 5.53
C TYR A 49 8.65 15.11 5.38
N VAL A 50 7.97 16.17 5.82
CA VAL A 50 8.52 17.53 5.84
C VAL A 50 9.17 17.78 7.20
N THR A 51 10.49 17.97 7.18
CA THR A 51 11.28 18.25 8.40
C THR A 51 10.95 19.63 8.96
N LEU A 52 11.30 19.88 10.22
CA LEU A 52 11.20 21.22 10.83
C LEU A 52 11.93 22.33 10.05
N LYS A 53 12.91 21.98 9.21
CA LYS A 53 13.64 22.92 8.34
C LYS A 53 13.01 23.10 6.95
N GLY A 54 11.82 22.55 6.72
CA GLY A 54 11.12 22.60 5.43
C GLY A 54 11.66 21.65 4.37
N ARG A 55 12.67 20.82 4.68
CA ARG A 55 13.18 19.81 3.74
C ARG A 55 12.23 18.63 3.67
N ALA A 56 11.84 18.22 2.46
CA ALA A 56 11.15 16.97 2.22
C ALA A 56 12.13 15.77 2.24
N VAL A 57 11.77 14.73 2.98
CA VAL A 57 12.53 13.49 3.12
C VAL A 57 11.60 12.33 2.78
N PRO A 58 11.97 11.43 1.86
CA PRO A 58 11.14 10.29 1.54
C PRO A 58 11.11 9.32 2.72
N ILE A 59 9.93 8.82 3.05
CA ILE A 59 9.72 7.79 4.05
C ILE A 59 8.85 6.69 3.44
N GLY A 60 8.94 5.48 3.95
CA GLY A 60 8.08 4.43 3.43
C GLY A 60 8.24 3.08 4.06
N TYR A 61 7.40 2.18 3.58
CA TYR A 61 7.34 0.75 3.87
C TYR A 61 7.51 -0.01 2.55
N ARG A 62 8.45 -0.95 2.51
CA ARG A 62 8.71 -1.75 1.32
C ARG A 62 9.21 -3.14 1.68
N TRP A 63 9.21 -4.03 0.69
CA TRP A 63 9.85 -5.33 0.79
C TRP A 63 11.25 -5.27 0.17
N ALA A 64 12.24 -5.81 0.88
CA ALA A 64 13.61 -5.90 0.42
C ALA A 64 14.12 -7.35 0.55
N ASP A 65 15.04 -7.71 -0.33
CA ASP A 65 15.65 -9.03 -0.31
C ASP A 65 16.64 -9.13 0.86
N SER A 66 16.61 -10.27 1.54
CA SER A 66 17.48 -10.61 2.66
C SER A 66 18.04 -12.03 2.47
N LYS A 67 19.05 -12.39 3.28
CA LYS A 67 19.69 -13.71 3.21
C LYS A 67 18.72 -14.87 3.46
N SER A 68 17.62 -14.64 4.16
CA SER A 68 16.60 -15.64 4.49
C SER A 68 15.30 -15.46 3.69
N GLY A 69 15.36 -14.76 2.55
CA GLY A 69 14.19 -14.41 1.74
C GLY A 69 13.82 -12.94 1.88
N ARG A 70 12.58 -12.57 1.57
CA ARG A 70 12.14 -11.16 1.67
C ARG A 70 11.79 -10.75 3.09
N THR A 71 12.20 -9.55 3.45
CA THR A 71 11.85 -8.91 4.72
C THR A 71 11.23 -7.55 4.44
N ALA A 72 10.16 -7.25 5.16
CA ALA A 72 9.62 -5.90 5.19
C ALA A 72 10.63 -4.94 5.84
N GLU A 73 10.74 -3.74 5.30
CA GLU A 73 11.57 -2.66 5.80
C GLU A 73 10.79 -1.34 5.85
N VAL A 74 11.08 -0.54 6.87
CA VAL A 74 10.73 0.89 6.87
C VAL A 74 11.98 1.73 6.64
N TYR A 75 11.82 2.87 5.97
CA TYR A 75 12.93 3.75 5.62
C TYR A 75 12.61 5.24 5.80
N VAL A 76 13.67 6.02 6.01
CA VAL A 76 13.68 7.49 6.04
C VAL A 76 14.93 7.98 5.31
N GLY A 77 14.74 8.65 4.18
CA GLY A 77 15.83 9.02 3.29
C GLY A 77 16.62 7.79 2.85
N LYS A 78 17.91 7.76 3.19
CA LYS A 78 18.80 6.63 2.92
C LYS A 78 18.86 5.60 4.06
N ALA A 79 18.33 5.94 5.24
CA ALA A 79 18.36 5.05 6.39
C ALA A 79 17.17 4.08 6.34
N ARG A 80 17.38 2.84 6.74
CA ARG A 80 16.36 1.78 6.72
C ARG A 80 16.55 0.75 7.82
N THR A 81 15.48 0.04 8.16
CA THR A 81 15.48 -1.05 9.14
C THR A 81 14.37 -2.05 8.82
N ALA A 82 14.52 -3.30 9.26
CA ALA A 82 13.47 -4.31 9.13
C ALA A 82 12.19 -3.88 9.88
N ALA A 83 11.01 -4.30 9.43
CA ALA A 83 9.74 -4.09 10.09
C ALA A 83 9.19 -5.42 10.66
N PRO A 84 8.39 -5.42 11.74
CA PRO A 84 7.98 -4.27 12.55
C PRO A 84 9.11 -3.75 13.45
N GLN A 85 8.98 -2.51 13.94
CA GLN A 85 9.88 -1.93 14.93
C GLN A 85 9.09 -1.27 16.05
N GLU A 86 9.61 -1.42 17.26
CA GLU A 86 9.18 -0.61 18.39
C GLU A 86 9.67 0.84 18.25
N LEU A 87 9.10 1.73 19.05
CA LEU A 87 9.44 3.17 19.05
C LEU A 87 10.94 3.42 19.18
N GLU A 88 11.66 2.64 19.98
CA GLU A 88 13.10 2.80 20.13
C GLU A 88 13.86 2.50 18.82
N GLY A 89 13.45 1.46 18.09
CA GLY A 89 13.99 1.14 16.76
C GLY A 89 13.75 2.28 15.76
N LEU A 90 12.56 2.89 15.79
CA LEU A 90 12.22 4.05 14.96
C LEU A 90 13.04 5.28 15.34
N PHE A 91 13.32 5.51 16.63
CA PHE A 91 14.19 6.59 17.07
C PHE A 91 15.64 6.41 16.60
N ARG A 92 16.16 5.18 16.66
CA ARG A 92 17.49 4.85 16.10
C ARG A 92 17.52 5.05 14.58
N LEU A 93 16.43 4.75 13.88
CA LEU A 93 16.30 5.04 12.46
C LEU A 93 16.33 6.56 12.18
N ALA A 94 15.56 7.35 12.94
CA ALA A 94 15.58 8.81 12.83
C ALA A 94 16.96 9.41 13.11
N LEU A 95 17.71 8.86 14.09
CA LEU A 95 19.08 9.24 14.35
C LEU A 95 19.98 9.00 13.13
N ARG A 96 19.93 7.80 12.54
CA ARG A 96 20.69 7.46 11.32
C ARG A 96 20.32 8.29 10.11
N ALA A 97 19.09 8.79 10.05
CA ALA A 97 18.63 9.72 9.02
C ALA A 97 19.05 11.18 9.27
N GLY A 98 19.70 11.49 10.40
CA GLY A 98 20.09 12.85 10.79
C GLY A 98 18.95 13.69 11.36
N LEU A 99 17.83 13.06 11.75
CA LEU A 99 16.59 13.71 12.19
C LEU A 99 16.31 13.51 13.69
N TRP A 100 17.37 13.36 14.51
CA TRP A 100 17.24 13.06 15.95
C TRP A 100 16.39 14.07 16.74
N ARG A 101 16.51 15.36 16.39
CA ARG A 101 15.75 16.44 17.07
C ARG A 101 14.25 16.30 16.87
N GLU A 102 13.82 15.66 15.80
CA GLU A 102 12.41 15.42 15.45
C GLU A 102 12.06 13.92 15.46
N ARG A 103 12.85 13.10 16.18
CA ARG A 103 12.70 11.63 16.21
C ARG A 103 11.28 11.15 16.54
N ARG A 104 10.54 11.88 17.37
CA ARG A 104 9.15 11.57 17.70
C ARG A 104 8.23 11.75 16.49
N HIS A 105 8.36 12.87 15.78
CA HIS A 105 7.59 13.13 14.56
C HIS A 105 7.93 12.15 13.44
N VAL A 106 9.21 11.83 13.28
CA VAL A 106 9.68 10.83 12.31
C VAL A 106 9.14 9.44 12.66
N ALA A 107 9.17 9.04 13.94
CA ALA A 107 8.60 7.78 14.37
C ALA A 107 7.09 7.71 14.10
N PHE A 108 6.33 8.76 14.41
CA PHE A 108 4.91 8.81 14.08
C PHE A 108 4.65 8.76 12.57
N ALA A 109 5.46 9.46 11.76
CA ALA A 109 5.36 9.38 10.30
C ALA A 109 5.65 7.97 9.78
N LEU A 110 6.63 7.27 10.36
CA LEU A 110 6.95 5.88 10.02
C LEU A 110 5.85 4.90 10.44
N SER A 111 5.25 5.09 11.62
CA SER A 111 4.08 4.33 12.03
C SER A 111 2.90 4.60 11.09
N ALA A 112 2.67 5.86 10.72
CA ALA A 112 1.58 6.24 9.81
C ALA A 112 1.76 5.64 8.41
N VAL A 113 2.96 5.67 7.82
CA VAL A 113 3.17 5.07 6.49
C VAL A 113 3.06 3.54 6.52
N SER A 114 3.41 2.92 7.66
CA SER A 114 3.18 1.48 7.88
C SER A 114 1.69 1.17 8.01
N ASP A 115 0.92 2.02 8.70
CA ASP A 115 -0.54 1.88 8.81
C ASP A 115 -1.21 2.06 7.43
N VAL A 116 -0.83 3.08 6.66
CA VAL A 116 -1.25 3.27 5.26
C VAL A 116 -1.01 2.01 4.44
N HIS A 117 0.19 1.41 4.53
CA HIS A 117 0.49 0.16 3.84
C HIS A 117 -0.45 -0.97 4.28
N LEU A 118 -0.62 -1.19 5.59
CA LEU A 118 -1.45 -2.28 6.12
C LEU A 118 -2.92 -2.13 5.73
N LYS A 119 -3.47 -0.91 5.80
CA LYS A 119 -4.84 -0.62 5.38
C LYS A 119 -5.02 -0.76 3.88
N ALA A 120 -4.07 -0.28 3.09
CA ALA A 120 -4.08 -0.46 1.64
C ALA A 120 -4.03 -1.95 1.26
N ASP A 121 -3.22 -2.75 1.95
CA ASP A 121 -3.12 -4.19 1.71
C ASP A 121 -4.43 -4.92 2.05
N GLY A 122 -5.11 -4.51 3.12
CA GLY A 122 -6.45 -5.02 3.48
C GLY A 122 -7.52 -4.73 2.42
N VAL A 123 -7.47 -3.53 1.82
CA VAL A 123 -8.41 -3.12 0.77
C VAL A 123 -8.06 -3.74 -0.60
N ARG A 124 -6.77 -3.94 -0.87
CA ARG A 124 -6.21 -4.37 -2.18
C ARG A 124 -6.86 -5.63 -2.72
N SER A 125 -6.89 -6.72 -1.93
CA SER A 125 -7.38 -8.02 -2.40
C SER A 125 -8.82 -7.96 -2.90
N ARG A 126 -9.64 -7.14 -2.23
CA ARG A 126 -11.05 -6.99 -2.57
C ARG A 126 -11.28 -6.04 -3.74
N LEU A 127 -10.53 -4.92 -3.84
CA LEU A 127 -10.52 -4.10 -5.06
C LEU A 127 -10.14 -4.91 -6.29
N HIS A 128 -9.10 -5.73 -6.15
CA HIS A 128 -8.62 -6.56 -7.24
C HIS A 128 -9.70 -7.53 -7.71
N PHE A 129 -10.43 -8.13 -6.78
CA PHE A 129 -11.56 -9.00 -7.09
C PHE A 129 -12.71 -8.27 -7.79
N GLU A 130 -13.07 -7.06 -7.36
CA GLU A 130 -14.12 -6.27 -8.02
C GLU A 130 -13.70 -5.81 -9.42
N HIS A 131 -12.44 -5.40 -9.62
CA HIS A 131 -11.91 -5.08 -10.95
C HIS A 131 -11.87 -6.30 -11.87
N LEU A 132 -11.51 -7.48 -11.33
CA LEU A 132 -11.62 -8.73 -12.09
C LEU A 132 -13.07 -9.02 -12.49
N LYS A 133 -14.05 -8.86 -11.58
CA LYS A 133 -15.47 -9.03 -11.93
C LYS A 133 -15.91 -8.06 -13.02
N ALA A 134 -15.48 -6.81 -12.96
CA ALA A 134 -15.80 -5.82 -13.97
C ALA A 134 -15.22 -6.19 -15.35
N LEU A 135 -14.03 -6.80 -15.39
CA LEU A 135 -13.35 -7.20 -16.63
C LEU A 135 -13.83 -8.55 -17.20
N TYR A 136 -14.29 -9.49 -16.36
CA TYR A 136 -14.68 -10.85 -16.77
C TYR A 136 -16.19 -11.10 -16.76
N GLY A 137 -16.99 -10.30 -16.06
CA GLY A 137 -18.33 -10.67 -15.63
C GLY A 137 -18.32 -11.58 -14.39
N TYR A 138 -19.34 -11.47 -13.53
CA TYR A 138 -19.40 -12.10 -12.21
C TYR A 138 -19.24 -13.64 -12.25
N ASP A 139 -19.87 -14.30 -13.22
CA ASP A 139 -19.90 -15.77 -13.33
C ASP A 139 -18.55 -16.37 -13.78
N ALA A 140 -17.76 -15.62 -14.54
CA ALA A 140 -16.48 -16.07 -15.08
C ALA A 140 -15.34 -16.02 -14.04
N VAL A 141 -15.38 -15.09 -13.08
CA VAL A 141 -14.34 -14.99 -12.02
C VAL A 141 -14.45 -16.15 -11.03
N SER A 142 -15.68 -16.55 -10.68
CA SER A 142 -15.94 -17.68 -9.78
C SER A 142 -15.43 -19.00 -10.37
N LEU A 143 -15.66 -19.22 -11.68
CA LEU A 143 -15.13 -20.36 -12.42
C LEU A 143 -13.61 -20.30 -12.60
N ALA A 144 -13.03 -19.14 -12.89
CA ALA A 144 -11.58 -18.99 -13.08
C ALA A 144 -10.77 -19.21 -11.78
N LEU A 145 -11.28 -18.76 -10.62
CA LEU A 145 -10.67 -19.03 -9.31
C LEU A 145 -10.70 -20.53 -8.97
N LEU A 146 -11.80 -21.22 -9.29
CA LEU A 146 -11.95 -22.66 -9.10
C LEU A 146 -11.12 -23.50 -10.10
N GLN A 147 -10.90 -23.00 -11.31
CA GLN A 147 -10.14 -23.68 -12.37
C GLN A 147 -8.64 -23.39 -12.37
N SER A 148 -8.13 -22.54 -11.47
CA SER A 148 -6.70 -22.27 -11.32
C SER A 148 -5.84 -23.54 -11.04
N SER A 149 -6.48 -24.67 -10.71
CA SER A 149 -5.84 -25.98 -10.54
C SER A 149 -5.88 -26.91 -11.76
N ARG A 150 -6.57 -26.57 -12.85
CA ARG A 150 -6.70 -27.46 -14.03
C ARG A 150 -7.02 -26.66 -15.30
N VAL A 151 -6.22 -26.86 -16.35
CA VAL A 151 -6.40 -26.43 -17.75
C VAL A 151 -5.62 -25.17 -18.16
N ASP A 152 -4.36 -25.41 -18.50
CA ASP A 152 -3.58 -24.60 -19.45
C ASP A 152 -4.11 -24.85 -20.88
N GLY A 153 -4.67 -23.82 -21.50
CA GLY A 153 -5.07 -23.87 -22.91
C GLY A 153 -5.73 -22.58 -23.35
N ILE A 154 -5.07 -21.87 -24.29
CA ILE A 154 -5.55 -20.75 -25.15
C ILE A 154 -6.00 -19.47 -24.43
N ASP A 155 -6.70 -19.54 -23.30
CA ASP A 155 -7.16 -18.38 -22.51
C ASP A 155 -6.11 -17.86 -21.53
N ALA A 156 -4.96 -18.53 -21.40
CA ALA A 156 -3.91 -18.15 -20.45
C ALA A 156 -3.32 -16.74 -20.68
N PRO A 157 -2.99 -16.29 -21.91
CA PRO A 157 -2.43 -14.95 -22.13
C PRO A 157 -3.48 -13.85 -21.90
N GLU A 158 -4.71 -14.02 -22.37
CA GLU A 158 -5.79 -13.06 -22.11
C GLU A 158 -6.12 -12.99 -20.62
N ARG A 159 -6.11 -14.14 -19.93
CA ARG A 159 -6.34 -14.17 -18.49
C ARG A 159 -5.26 -13.42 -17.71
N ARG A 160 -4.00 -13.61 -18.08
CA ARG A 160 -2.86 -12.87 -17.52
C ARG A 160 -2.95 -11.37 -17.82
N ALA A 161 -3.32 -11.00 -19.04
CA ALA A 161 -3.48 -9.59 -19.42
C ALA A 161 -4.56 -8.90 -18.59
N ARG A 162 -5.73 -9.53 -18.41
CA ARG A 162 -6.81 -8.99 -17.57
C ARG A 162 -6.45 -8.97 -16.08
N ALA A 163 -5.71 -9.97 -15.60
CA ALA A 163 -5.19 -9.97 -14.23
C ALA A 163 -4.19 -8.81 -14.00
N ALA A 164 -3.29 -8.56 -14.97
CA ALA A 164 -2.39 -7.41 -14.94
C ALA A 164 -3.17 -6.09 -14.99
N GLN A 165 -4.18 -5.98 -15.84
CA GLN A 165 -5.05 -4.80 -15.92
C GLN A 165 -5.81 -4.55 -14.61
N ALA A 166 -6.41 -5.58 -14.01
CA ALA A 166 -7.07 -5.46 -12.71
C ALA A 166 -6.07 -5.03 -11.62
N HIS A 167 -4.84 -5.52 -11.69
CA HIS A 167 -3.77 -5.15 -10.77
C HIS A 167 -3.38 -3.68 -10.88
N GLU A 168 -3.25 -3.15 -12.10
CA GLU A 168 -3.02 -1.74 -12.38
C GLU A 168 -4.18 -0.86 -11.91
N LEU A 169 -5.43 -1.24 -12.23
CA LEU A 169 -6.62 -0.52 -11.78
C LEU A 169 -6.74 -0.48 -10.26
N THR A 170 -6.41 -1.58 -9.56
CA THR A 170 -6.36 -1.60 -8.09
C THR A 170 -5.36 -0.57 -7.58
N LEU A 171 -4.14 -0.56 -8.12
CA LEU A 171 -3.10 0.36 -7.67
C LEU A 171 -3.48 1.82 -7.95
N GLN A 172 -4.04 2.09 -9.12
CA GLN A 172 -4.55 3.40 -9.49
C GLN A 172 -5.63 3.86 -8.52
N THR A 173 -6.63 3.02 -8.25
CA THR A 173 -7.72 3.33 -7.31
C THR A 173 -7.20 3.69 -5.92
N LEU A 174 -6.22 2.93 -5.40
CA LEU A 174 -5.64 3.23 -4.09
C LEU A 174 -4.86 4.55 -4.11
N ASN A 175 -4.07 4.80 -5.14
CA ASN A 175 -3.35 6.07 -5.30
C ASN A 175 -4.29 7.27 -5.46
N ASP A 176 -5.40 7.13 -6.19
CA ASP A 176 -6.41 8.17 -6.35
C ASP A 176 -7.05 8.51 -4.99
N LEU A 177 -7.38 7.48 -4.18
CA LEU A 177 -7.87 7.69 -2.82
C LEU A 177 -6.82 8.37 -1.92
N ALA A 178 -5.56 7.93 -1.99
CA ALA A 178 -4.47 8.55 -1.25
C ALA A 178 -4.25 10.03 -1.65
N TYR A 179 -4.41 10.36 -2.92
CA TYR A 179 -4.30 11.71 -3.45
C TYR A 179 -5.48 12.59 -3.00
N LEU A 180 -6.71 12.11 -3.21
CA LEU A 180 -7.94 12.85 -2.90
C LEU A 180 -8.12 13.11 -1.41
N TYR A 181 -7.64 12.21 -0.54
CA TYR A 181 -7.84 12.31 0.90
C TYR A 181 -6.53 12.51 1.69
N GLY A 182 -5.38 12.54 1.02
CA GLY A 182 -4.11 12.82 1.65
C GLY A 182 -4.03 14.26 2.17
N ALA A 183 -3.14 14.53 3.12
CA ALA A 183 -3.01 15.85 3.76
C ALA A 183 -2.71 17.01 2.77
N ARG A 184 -2.27 16.73 1.53
CA ARG A 184 -2.12 17.75 0.47
C ARG A 184 -3.45 18.24 -0.10
N SER A 185 -4.45 17.36 -0.26
CA SER A 185 -5.78 17.77 -0.76
C SER A 185 -6.46 18.80 0.16
N ALA A 186 -6.18 18.73 1.47
CA ALA A 186 -6.69 19.68 2.46
C ALA A 186 -6.04 21.09 2.38
N ASN A 187 -4.89 21.24 1.72
CA ASN A 187 -4.20 22.52 1.58
C ASN A 187 -4.42 23.22 0.23
N ASP A 188 -4.74 22.48 -0.84
CA ASP A 188 -5.13 23.08 -2.14
C ASP A 188 -6.59 23.60 -2.13
N SER A 189 -7.34 23.35 -1.06
CA SER A 189 -8.73 23.76 -0.87
C SER A 189 -8.91 24.94 0.10
N ARG A 190 -7.83 25.69 0.39
CA ARG A 190 -7.83 26.94 1.17
C ARG A 190 -7.24 28.10 0.36
#